data_AF-X1MRV0-F1
#
_entry.id   AF-X1MRV0-F1
#
_cell.length_a   1.000
_cell.length_b   1.000
_cell.length_c   1.000
_cell.angle_alpha   90.00
_cell.angle_beta   90.00
_cell.angle_gamma   90.00
#
_symmetry.space_group_name_H-M   'P 1'
#
loop_
_entity.id
_entity.type
_entity.pdbx_description
1 polymer ?
#
loop_
_entity_poly.entity_id
_entity_poly.type
_entity_poly.pdbx_seq_one_letter_code
_entity_poly.pdbx_strand_id
1 'polypeptide(L)'
;MSYILDVMNGKIEPRADRISLEQYVVENSYITKYLSRIVKDKALAIYHVLFHLTYFETGKSEIIIPWAKVGAFIRSEQGNIIDNNTTVKRRLGDLFQNKCINVNRQRGGANEILVHLPSEIPTCRELIEKEESALLEKEQPDKADYYSDSERRLMVLDRDKRKCIYCLIDVSEDSYVLDHIIPASIFLSISTSLKVKSTEAEEALI
;
A
#
# COMPACT_ATOMS: atom_id res chain seq x y z
N MET A 1 -7.12 25.26 -2.59
CA MET A 1 -6.21 24.92 -1.48
C MET A 1 -6.65 23.54 -1.05
N SER A 2 -5.79 22.55 -1.27
CA SER A 2 -6.12 21.15 -1.00
C SER A 2 -5.86 20.85 0.47
N TYR A 3 -6.88 20.34 1.17
CA TYR A 3 -6.79 19.94 2.57
C TYR A 3 -5.61 19.00 2.82
N ILE A 4 -5.45 17.95 2.01
CA ILE A 4 -4.36 16.99 2.20
C ILE A 4 -2.99 17.63 2.00
N LEU A 5 -2.83 18.52 1.01
CA LEU A 5 -1.56 19.24 0.83
C LEU A 5 -1.26 20.16 2.03
N ASP A 6 -2.26 20.81 2.59
CA ASP A 6 -2.07 21.68 3.74
C ASP A 6 -1.72 20.90 5.02
N VAL A 7 -2.29 19.69 5.19
CA VAL A 7 -1.91 18.75 6.26
C VAL A 7 -0.47 18.25 6.06
N MET A 8 -0.10 17.85 4.84
CA MET A 8 1.27 17.40 4.53
C MET A 8 2.32 18.48 4.77
N ASN A 9 1.98 19.73 4.48
CA ASN A 9 2.87 20.88 4.69
C ASN A 9 2.86 21.39 6.15
N GLY A 10 2.13 20.74 7.06
CA GLY A 10 2.03 21.15 8.46
C GLY A 10 1.32 22.49 8.68
N LYS A 11 0.57 22.99 7.70
CA LYS A 11 -0.16 24.27 7.80
C LYS A 11 -1.44 24.13 8.62
N ILE A 12 -1.99 22.92 8.71
CA ILE A 12 -3.25 22.62 9.38
C ILE A 12 -3.09 21.31 10.14
N GLU A 13 -3.57 21.28 11.39
CA GLU A 13 -3.62 20.05 12.18
C GLU A 13 -4.73 19.10 11.69
N PRO A 14 -4.48 17.77 11.69
CA PRO A 14 -5.47 16.78 11.29
C PRO A 14 -6.69 16.83 12.21
N ARG A 15 -7.87 16.83 11.61
CA ARG A 15 -9.15 16.85 12.35
C ARG A 15 -9.81 15.48 12.32
N ALA A 16 -10.42 15.08 13.43
CA ALA A 16 -11.14 13.81 13.54
C ALA A 16 -12.38 13.71 12.63
N ASP A 17 -12.94 14.84 12.19
CA ASP A 17 -14.09 14.88 11.26
C ASP A 17 -13.69 14.77 9.78
N ARG A 18 -12.40 14.55 9.50
CA ARG A 18 -11.85 14.51 8.15
C ARG A 18 -10.97 13.28 7.95
N ILE A 19 -10.84 12.86 6.70
CA ILE A 19 -9.98 11.74 6.33
C ILE A 19 -8.51 12.05 6.66
N SER A 20 -7.77 11.06 7.13
CA SER A 20 -6.32 11.15 7.29
C SER A 20 -5.60 10.90 5.96
N LEU A 21 -4.32 11.27 5.86
CA LEU A 21 -3.51 10.97 4.68
C LEU A 21 -3.38 9.46 4.46
N GLU A 22 -3.12 8.70 5.53
CA GLU A 22 -2.98 7.25 5.48
C GLU A 22 -4.26 6.60 4.94
N GLN A 23 -5.41 6.99 5.50
CA GLN A 23 -6.70 6.48 5.06
C GLN A 23 -6.98 6.88 3.60
N TYR A 24 -6.68 8.12 3.19
CA TYR A 24 -6.84 8.54 1.80
C TYR A 24 -6.04 7.65 0.84
N VAL A 25 -4.79 7.34 1.17
CA VAL A 25 -3.91 6.50 0.33
C VAL A 25 -4.44 5.07 0.22
N VAL A 26 -4.84 4.47 1.35
CA VAL A 26 -5.43 3.12 1.38
C VAL A 26 -6.71 3.07 0.56
N GLU A 27 -7.64 4.00 0.80
CA GLU A 27 -8.92 4.04 0.09
C GLU A 27 -8.70 4.33 -1.41
N ASN A 28 -7.77 5.20 -1.78
CA ASN A 28 -7.42 5.43 -3.19
C ASN A 28 -6.89 4.15 -3.86
N SER A 29 -6.11 3.33 -3.15
CA SER A 29 -5.66 2.02 -3.64
C SER A 29 -6.85 1.09 -3.90
N TYR A 30 -7.85 1.10 -3.01
CA TYR A 30 -9.06 0.27 -3.12
C TYR A 30 -9.92 0.60 -4.34
N ILE A 31 -9.92 1.85 -4.79
CA ILE A 31 -10.60 2.26 -6.03
C ILE A 31 -10.06 1.44 -7.21
N THR A 32 -8.74 1.42 -7.38
CA THR A 32 -8.12 0.74 -8.52
C THR A 32 -8.16 -0.77 -8.39
N LYS A 33 -8.09 -1.29 -7.16
CA LYS A 33 -8.01 -2.73 -6.90
C LYS A 33 -9.36 -3.43 -6.90
N TYR A 34 -10.40 -2.80 -6.33
CA TYR A 34 -11.71 -3.41 -6.12
C TYR A 34 -12.79 -2.73 -6.94
N LEU A 35 -12.91 -1.41 -6.90
CA LEU A 35 -14.01 -0.71 -7.57
C LEU A 35 -13.94 -0.85 -9.10
N SER A 36 -12.75 -0.95 -9.67
CA SER A 36 -12.52 -1.25 -11.09
C SER A 36 -13.13 -2.56 -11.57
N ARG A 37 -13.36 -3.54 -10.68
CA ARG A 37 -14.00 -4.83 -11.00
C ARG A 37 -15.51 -4.75 -11.02
N ILE A 38 -16.09 -3.69 -10.45
CA ILE A 38 -17.53 -3.53 -10.22
C ILE A 38 -18.10 -2.47 -11.18
N VAL A 39 -17.37 -1.37 -11.36
CA VAL A 39 -17.83 -0.18 -12.08
C VAL A 39 -17.10 -0.05 -13.41
N LYS A 40 -17.84 0.31 -14.46
CA LYS A 40 -17.30 0.54 -15.82
C LYS A 40 -16.34 1.73 -15.85
N ASP A 41 -15.35 1.68 -16.76
CA ASP A 41 -14.23 2.63 -16.86
C ASP A 41 -14.61 4.11 -16.76
N LYS A 42 -15.64 4.55 -17.49
CA LYS A 42 -16.07 5.96 -17.47
C LYS A 42 -16.73 6.35 -16.14
N ALA A 43 -17.48 5.45 -15.53
CA ALA A 43 -18.07 5.67 -14.22
C ALA A 43 -16.99 5.63 -13.12
N LEU A 44 -16.00 4.74 -13.25
CA LEU A 44 -14.83 4.69 -12.38
C LEU A 44 -14.05 6.01 -12.42
N ALA A 45 -13.80 6.56 -13.61
CA ALA A 45 -13.14 7.86 -13.77
C ALA A 45 -13.93 9.01 -13.09
N ILE A 46 -15.26 9.03 -13.24
CA ILE A 46 -16.13 9.99 -12.56
C ILE A 46 -16.01 9.84 -11.04
N TYR A 47 -16.06 8.61 -10.53
CA TYR A 47 -15.90 8.35 -9.10
C TYR A 47 -14.53 8.81 -8.59
N HIS A 48 -13.45 8.54 -9.32
CA HIS A 48 -12.10 8.94 -8.93
C HIS A 48 -11.94 10.47 -8.85
N VAL A 49 -12.55 11.20 -9.79
CA VAL A 49 -12.59 12.68 -9.74
C VAL A 49 -13.40 13.15 -8.53
N LEU A 50 -14.58 12.58 -8.30
CA LEU A 50 -15.41 12.93 -7.14
C LEU A 50 -14.69 12.65 -5.83
N PHE A 51 -14.08 11.48 -5.68
CA PHE A 51 -13.30 11.07 -4.52
C PHE A 51 -12.13 12.03 -4.25
N HIS A 52 -11.41 12.45 -5.29
CA HIS A 52 -10.36 13.44 -5.14
C HIS A 52 -10.92 14.80 -4.70
N LEU A 53 -11.96 15.30 -5.36
CA LEU A 53 -12.56 16.59 -5.00
C LEU A 53 -13.18 16.60 -3.59
N THR A 54 -13.71 15.48 -3.12
CA THR A 54 -14.24 15.37 -1.75
C THR A 54 -13.10 15.23 -0.75
N TYR A 55 -12.37 14.13 -0.80
CA TYR A 55 -11.46 13.74 0.27
C TYR A 55 -10.10 14.44 0.21
N PHE A 56 -9.57 14.71 -1.00
CA PHE A 56 -8.28 15.39 -1.11
C PHE A 56 -8.40 16.90 -0.90
N GLU A 57 -9.38 17.54 -1.55
CA GLU A 57 -9.55 19.00 -1.45
C GLU A 57 -10.23 19.43 -0.15
N THR A 58 -11.30 18.76 0.28
CA THR A 58 -12.09 19.19 1.45
C THR A 58 -11.84 18.36 2.72
N GLY A 59 -11.43 17.10 2.56
CA GLY A 59 -11.28 16.14 3.64
C GLY A 59 -12.60 15.51 4.12
N LYS A 60 -13.75 15.84 3.51
CA LYS A 60 -15.09 15.37 3.90
C LYS A 60 -15.72 14.52 2.81
N SER A 61 -16.70 13.69 3.18
CA SER A 61 -17.47 12.85 2.25
C SER A 61 -18.51 13.63 1.44
N GLU A 62 -18.88 14.83 1.87
CA GLU A 62 -19.90 15.66 1.24
C GLU A 62 -19.28 16.81 0.44
N ILE A 63 -19.79 17.03 -0.79
CA ILE A 63 -19.39 18.14 -1.65
C ILE A 63 -20.59 18.76 -2.36
N ILE A 64 -20.51 20.06 -2.61
CA ILE A 64 -21.49 20.81 -3.39
C ILE A 64 -20.86 21.18 -4.73
N ILE A 65 -21.26 20.50 -5.81
CA ILE A 65 -20.64 20.70 -7.12
C ILE A 65 -21.64 20.49 -8.29
N PRO A 66 -21.60 21.34 -9.34
CA PRO A 66 -22.33 21.07 -10.56
C PRO A 66 -21.67 19.93 -11.35
N TRP A 67 -22.48 19.06 -11.96
CA TRP A 67 -21.99 17.93 -12.77
C TRP A 67 -21.07 18.35 -13.93
N ALA A 68 -21.31 19.54 -14.49
CA ALA A 68 -20.44 20.11 -15.55
C ALA A 68 -19.00 20.31 -15.05
N LYS A 69 -18.81 20.71 -13.79
CA LYS A 69 -17.47 20.88 -13.22
C LYS A 69 -16.77 19.54 -12.99
N VAL A 70 -17.51 18.48 -12.71
CA VAL A 70 -16.95 17.11 -12.62
C VAL A 70 -16.45 16.65 -14.00
N GLY A 71 -17.24 16.89 -15.06
CA GLY A 71 -16.85 16.59 -16.44
C GLY A 71 -15.60 17.35 -16.90
N ALA A 72 -15.38 18.56 -16.40
CA ALA A 72 -14.23 19.39 -16.75
C ALA A 72 -12.86 18.76 -16.37
N PHE A 73 -12.83 17.89 -15.36
CA PHE A 73 -11.61 17.19 -14.95
C PHE A 73 -11.34 15.92 -15.76
N ILE A 74 -12.30 15.49 -16.59
CA ILE A 74 -12.20 14.24 -17.36
C ILE A 74 -11.92 14.59 -18.82
N ARG A 75 -10.80 14.10 -19.34
CA ARG A 75 -10.45 14.19 -20.75
C ARG A 75 -10.86 12.92 -21.47
N SER A 76 -11.40 13.07 -22.67
CA SER A 76 -11.63 11.97 -23.60
C SER A 76 -10.31 11.48 -24.20
N GLU A 77 -10.34 10.32 -24.86
CA GLU A 77 -9.21 9.75 -25.61
C GLU A 77 -8.68 10.70 -26.70
N GLN A 78 -9.54 11.59 -27.21
CA GLN A 78 -9.18 12.60 -28.21
C GLN A 78 -8.63 13.90 -27.60
N GLY A 79 -8.43 13.93 -26.27
CA GLY A 79 -7.93 15.11 -25.55
C GLY A 79 -8.99 16.19 -25.27
N ASN A 80 -10.20 16.05 -25.81
CA ASN A 80 -11.32 16.96 -25.56
C ASN A 80 -11.88 16.76 -24.15
N ILE A 81 -12.22 17.86 -23.49
CA ILE A 81 -12.87 17.85 -22.19
C ILE A 81 -14.31 17.31 -22.36
N ILE A 82 -14.85 16.66 -21.33
CA ILE A 82 -16.26 16.25 -21.31
C ILE A 82 -17.12 17.43 -20.86
N ASP A 83 -17.31 18.38 -21.78
CA ASP A 83 -18.07 19.62 -21.54
C ASP A 83 -19.57 19.31 -21.38
N ASN A 84 -20.02 18.27 -22.08
CA ASN A 84 -21.41 17.85 -22.12
C ASN A 84 -21.76 17.01 -20.88
N ASN A 85 -22.52 17.65 -19.98
CA ASN A 85 -23.15 17.07 -18.79
C ASN A 85 -23.89 15.74 -19.06
N THR A 86 -24.32 15.50 -20.30
CA THR A 86 -25.02 14.28 -20.73
C THR A 86 -24.20 13.01 -20.50
N THR A 87 -22.88 13.05 -20.72
CA THR A 87 -22.02 11.86 -20.59
C THR A 87 -21.85 11.48 -19.13
N VAL A 88 -21.64 12.48 -18.27
CA VAL A 88 -21.57 12.29 -16.81
C VAL A 88 -22.90 11.74 -16.31
N LYS A 89 -24.02 12.41 -16.62
CA LYS A 89 -25.38 12.00 -16.20
C LYS A 89 -25.73 10.56 -16.60
N ARG A 90 -25.37 10.13 -17.82
CA ARG A 90 -25.62 8.75 -18.28
C ARG A 90 -24.88 7.69 -17.48
N ARG A 91 -23.75 8.04 -16.84
CA ARG A 91 -22.91 7.12 -16.06
C ARG A 91 -23.15 7.21 -14.56
N LEU A 92 -23.85 8.24 -14.09
CA LEU A 92 -24.25 8.33 -12.68
C LEU A 92 -25.13 7.16 -12.25
N GLY A 93 -25.95 6.61 -13.15
CA GLY A 93 -26.79 5.44 -12.87
C GLY A 93 -25.98 4.26 -12.34
N ASP A 94 -24.83 3.97 -12.94
CA ASP A 94 -23.93 2.89 -12.52
C ASP A 94 -23.36 3.15 -11.11
N LEU A 95 -23.06 4.42 -10.78
CA LEU A 95 -22.56 4.81 -9.45
C LEU A 95 -23.65 4.76 -8.37
N PHE A 96 -24.90 5.07 -8.72
CA PHE A 96 -26.03 4.94 -7.79
C PHE A 96 -26.38 3.48 -7.51
N GLN A 97 -26.41 2.64 -8.55
CA GLN A 97 -26.71 1.20 -8.43
C GLN A 97 -25.71 0.50 -7.50
N ASN A 98 -24.43 0.86 -7.62
CA ASN A 98 -23.37 0.30 -6.79
C ASN A 98 -23.19 1.04 -5.45
N LYS A 99 -24.08 1.98 -5.10
CA LYS A 99 -24.03 2.77 -3.86
C LYS A 99 -22.70 3.51 -3.64
N CYS A 100 -22.03 3.91 -4.73
CA CYS A 100 -20.78 4.67 -4.64
C CYS A 100 -21.02 6.13 -4.26
N ILE A 101 -22.16 6.68 -4.66
CA ILE A 101 -22.55 8.07 -4.40
C ILE A 101 -24.04 8.14 -4.02
N ASN A 102 -24.39 9.13 -3.22
CA ASN A 102 -25.75 9.53 -2.94
C ASN A 102 -25.92 11.03 -3.23
N VAL A 103 -27.08 11.44 -3.74
CA VAL A 103 -27.38 12.85 -4.02
C VAL A 103 -28.46 13.31 -3.06
N ASN A 104 -28.07 14.09 -2.06
CA ASN A 104 -28.97 14.56 -1.00
C ASN A 104 -29.92 15.64 -1.53
N ARG A 105 -29.42 16.56 -2.37
CA ARG A 105 -30.23 17.63 -2.99
C ARG A 105 -29.75 17.98 -4.39
N GLN A 106 -30.69 18.08 -5.31
CA GLN A 106 -30.47 18.65 -6.65
C GLN A 106 -31.05 20.07 -6.66
N ARG A 107 -30.20 21.10 -6.51
CA ARG A 107 -30.58 22.47 -6.84
C ARG A 107 -30.22 22.70 -8.31
N GLY A 108 -31.01 23.47 -9.05
CA GLY A 108 -30.89 23.65 -10.51
C GLY A 108 -29.50 24.05 -11.07
N GLY A 109 -28.50 24.31 -10.22
CA GLY A 109 -27.10 24.48 -10.58
C GLY A 109 -26.17 23.46 -9.90
N ALA A 110 -26.05 23.51 -8.56
CA ALA A 110 -25.13 22.67 -7.80
C ALA A 110 -25.85 21.54 -7.07
N ASN A 111 -25.23 20.35 -7.06
CA ASN A 111 -25.76 19.18 -6.38
C ASN A 111 -24.99 18.96 -5.08
N GLU A 112 -25.72 18.67 -4.00
CA GLU A 112 -25.16 18.20 -2.74
C GLU A 112 -24.98 16.68 -2.88
N ILE A 113 -23.72 16.25 -3.03
CA ILE A 113 -23.33 14.86 -3.29
C ILE A 113 -22.59 14.34 -2.07
N LEU A 114 -23.00 13.17 -1.61
CA LEU A 114 -22.27 12.37 -0.64
C LEU A 114 -21.55 11.26 -1.40
N VAL A 115 -20.23 11.17 -1.23
CA VAL A 115 -19.39 10.13 -1.82
C VAL A 115 -19.03 9.14 -0.72
N HIS A 116 -19.23 7.85 -0.98
CA HIS A 116 -18.86 6.78 -0.06
C HIS A 116 -17.43 6.34 -0.30
N LEU A 117 -16.73 5.95 0.77
CA LEU A 117 -15.41 5.31 0.65
C LEU A 117 -15.54 3.91 0.03
N PRO A 118 -14.51 3.41 -0.67
CA PRO A 118 -14.49 2.02 -1.12
C PRO A 118 -14.75 1.00 -0.01
N SER A 119 -14.24 1.20 1.21
CA SER A 119 -14.54 0.35 2.37
C SER A 119 -16.00 0.41 2.86
N GLU A 120 -16.73 1.48 2.54
CA GLU A 120 -18.15 1.67 2.86
C GLU A 120 -19.07 1.01 1.82
N ILE A 121 -18.59 0.81 0.59
CA ILE A 121 -19.36 0.22 -0.50
C ILE A 121 -19.50 -1.30 -0.25
N PRO A 122 -20.74 -1.84 -0.13
CA PRO A 122 -20.94 -3.25 0.26
C PRO A 122 -20.21 -4.24 -0.63
N THR A 123 -20.28 -4.06 -1.94
CA THR A 123 -19.63 -4.95 -2.93
C THR A 123 -18.12 -4.86 -2.89
N CYS A 124 -17.54 -3.70 -2.55
CA CYS A 124 -16.09 -3.56 -2.37
C CYS A 124 -15.65 -4.20 -1.05
N ARG A 125 -16.44 -4.03 0.02
CA ARG A 125 -16.16 -4.64 1.32
C ARG A 125 -16.06 -6.16 1.24
N GLU A 126 -17.00 -6.81 0.57
CA GLU A 126 -16.95 -8.26 0.36
C GLU A 126 -15.67 -8.71 -0.37
N LEU A 127 -15.18 -7.92 -1.33
CA LEU A 127 -13.93 -8.22 -2.04
C LEU A 127 -12.69 -8.01 -1.16
N ILE A 128 -12.70 -6.97 -0.31
CA ILE A 128 -11.64 -6.70 0.66
C ILE A 128 -11.54 -7.85 1.66
N GLU A 129 -12.65 -8.19 2.31
CA GLU A 129 -12.71 -9.27 3.31
C GLU A 129 -12.30 -10.63 2.71
N LYS A 130 -12.71 -10.92 1.47
CA LYS A 130 -12.32 -12.14 0.76
C LYS A 130 -10.82 -12.21 0.47
N GLU A 131 -10.19 -11.08 0.15
CA GLU A 131 -8.75 -11.07 -0.10
C GLU A 131 -7.95 -11.13 1.20
N GLU A 132 -8.38 -10.42 2.24
CA GLU A 132 -7.77 -10.47 3.57
C GLU A 132 -7.84 -11.88 4.16
N SER A 133 -8.99 -12.55 4.06
CA SER A 133 -9.12 -13.95 4.50
C SER A 133 -8.23 -14.91 3.69
N ALA A 134 -8.11 -14.71 2.38
CA ALA A 134 -7.20 -15.51 1.55
C ALA A 134 -5.71 -15.29 1.88
N LEU A 135 -5.33 -14.10 2.37
CA LEU A 135 -3.97 -13.85 2.87
C LEU A 135 -3.74 -14.55 4.21
N LEU A 136 -4.70 -14.45 5.14
CA LEU A 136 -4.64 -15.13 6.43
C LEU A 136 -4.55 -16.66 6.30
N GLU A 137 -5.23 -17.25 5.31
CA GLU A 137 -5.11 -18.68 5.01
C GLU A 137 -3.71 -19.08 4.52
N LYS A 138 -3.02 -18.19 3.80
CA LYS A 138 -1.65 -18.43 3.33
C LYS A 138 -0.60 -18.21 4.41
N GLU A 139 -0.86 -17.27 5.32
CA GLU A 139 0.02 -16.92 6.43
C GLU A 139 -0.23 -17.78 7.68
N GLN A 140 -0.79 -18.99 7.54
CA GLN A 140 -0.87 -19.90 8.68
C GLN A 140 0.55 -20.08 9.26
N PRO A 141 0.80 -19.61 10.50
CA PRO A 141 2.11 -19.72 11.09
C PRO A 141 2.41 -21.21 11.22
N ASP A 142 3.54 -21.62 10.68
CA ASP A 142 3.98 -22.99 10.81
C ASP A 142 4.16 -23.29 12.30
N LYS A 143 3.28 -24.14 12.84
CA LYS A 143 3.30 -24.55 14.25
C LYS A 143 4.44 -25.53 14.53
N ALA A 144 5.22 -25.91 13.52
CA ALA A 144 6.40 -26.71 13.66
C ALA A 144 7.45 -26.03 14.56
N ASP A 145 7.94 -26.77 15.55
CA ASP A 145 9.08 -26.36 16.34
C ASP A 145 10.38 -26.65 15.58
N TYR A 146 10.88 -25.66 14.85
CA TYR A 146 12.19 -25.71 14.19
C TYR A 146 13.37 -25.50 15.15
N TYR A 147 13.11 -25.15 16.41
CA TYR A 147 14.14 -24.87 17.39
C TYR A 147 14.50 -26.09 18.22
N SER A 148 13.55 -26.94 18.61
CA SER A 148 13.83 -28.14 19.42
C SER A 148 14.02 -29.41 18.57
N ASP A 149 13.30 -29.54 17.46
CA ASP A 149 13.33 -30.74 16.61
C ASP A 149 14.55 -30.71 15.67
N SER A 150 15.46 -31.68 15.84
CA SER A 150 16.70 -31.77 15.07
C SER A 150 16.45 -32.06 13.59
N GLU A 151 15.44 -32.85 13.24
CA GLU A 151 15.16 -33.22 11.85
C GLU A 151 14.62 -32.01 11.07
N ARG A 152 13.77 -31.21 11.70
CA ARG A 152 13.21 -30.00 11.08
C ARG A 152 14.25 -28.89 10.96
N ARG A 153 15.22 -28.83 11.87
CA ARG A 153 16.31 -27.87 11.78
C ARG A 153 17.17 -28.09 10.53
N LEU A 154 17.37 -29.34 10.12
CA LEU A 154 18.07 -29.68 8.87
C LEU A 154 17.30 -29.17 7.63
N MET A 155 15.97 -29.16 7.68
CA MET A 155 15.15 -28.61 6.59
C MET A 155 15.40 -27.10 6.39
N VAL A 156 15.65 -26.35 7.47
CA VAL A 156 16.00 -24.92 7.40
C VAL A 156 17.37 -24.73 6.74
N LEU A 157 18.35 -25.57 7.10
CA LEU A 157 19.68 -25.55 6.48
C LEU A 157 19.61 -25.84 4.98
N ASP A 158 18.83 -26.83 4.56
CA ASP A 158 18.69 -27.15 3.14
C ASP A 158 17.93 -26.05 2.37
N ARG A 159 16.90 -25.42 2.96
CA ARG A 159 16.22 -24.25 2.38
C ARG A 159 17.21 -23.12 2.11
N ASP A 160 18.09 -22.86 3.06
CA ASP A 160 19.06 -21.75 3.00
C ASP A 160 20.36 -22.15 2.28
N LYS A 161 20.37 -23.29 1.57
CA LYS A 161 21.52 -23.84 0.83
C LYS A 161 22.78 -23.98 1.70
N ARG A 162 22.60 -24.31 2.98
CA ARG A 162 23.66 -24.44 3.98
C ARG A 162 24.49 -23.17 4.11
N LYS A 163 23.86 -22.01 3.98
CA LYS A 163 24.50 -20.70 4.18
C LYS A 163 23.81 -19.92 5.27
N CYS A 164 24.58 -19.24 6.08
CA CYS A 164 24.03 -18.31 7.04
C CYS A 164 23.41 -17.11 6.31
N ILE A 165 22.16 -16.76 6.65
CA ILE A 165 21.48 -15.57 6.09
C ILE A 165 22.24 -14.27 6.43
N TYR A 166 22.87 -14.21 7.60
CA TYR A 166 23.48 -12.98 8.11
C TYR A 166 24.92 -12.75 7.64
N CYS A 167 25.76 -13.79 7.61
CA CYS A 167 27.17 -13.66 7.24
C CYS A 167 27.55 -14.39 5.94
N LEU A 168 26.63 -15.12 5.31
CA LEU A 168 26.81 -15.86 4.06
C LEU A 168 27.91 -16.94 4.09
N ILE A 169 28.42 -17.27 5.28
CA ILE A 169 29.37 -18.36 5.52
C ILE A 169 28.65 -19.70 5.35
N ASP A 170 29.37 -20.71 4.86
CA ASP A 170 28.85 -22.08 4.78
C ASP A 170 28.69 -22.68 6.17
N VAL A 171 27.53 -23.27 6.43
CA VAL A 171 27.08 -23.75 7.73
C VAL A 171 26.79 -25.25 7.63
N SER A 172 27.33 -26.01 8.58
CA SER A 172 27.12 -27.45 8.71
C SER A 172 26.17 -27.78 9.86
N GLU A 173 25.78 -29.05 9.95
CA GLU A 173 24.95 -29.61 11.02
C GLU A 173 25.59 -29.48 12.42
N ASP A 174 26.87 -29.15 12.50
CA ASP A 174 27.57 -28.94 13.77
C ASP A 174 27.85 -27.45 14.07
N SER A 175 27.67 -26.56 13.08
CA SER A 175 28.07 -25.14 13.14
C SER A 175 26.92 -24.15 12.88
N TYR A 176 25.67 -24.64 12.91
CA TYR A 176 24.47 -23.83 12.67
C TYR A 176 24.05 -22.91 13.81
N VAL A 177 24.71 -23.01 14.96
CA VAL A 177 24.50 -22.10 16.09
C VAL A 177 25.20 -20.77 15.79
N LEU A 178 24.61 -19.67 16.25
CA LEU A 178 24.94 -18.25 15.94
C LEU A 178 26.38 -17.78 16.25
N ASP A 179 27.32 -18.68 16.55
CA ASP A 179 28.71 -18.37 16.89
C ASP A 179 29.53 -17.83 15.71
N HIS A 180 28.97 -17.80 14.51
CA HIS A 180 29.59 -17.21 13.32
C HIS A 180 29.38 -15.68 13.21
N ILE A 181 28.57 -15.05 14.07
CA ILE A 181 28.41 -13.58 14.10
C ILE A 181 29.47 -12.99 15.03
N ILE A 182 30.59 -12.57 14.45
CA ILE A 182 31.65 -11.86 15.19
C ILE A 182 31.26 -10.37 15.31
N PRO A 183 31.15 -9.81 16.53
CA PRO A 183 30.92 -8.38 16.71
C PRO A 183 32.00 -7.54 16.01
N ALA A 184 31.60 -6.46 15.34
CA ALA A 184 32.52 -5.56 14.64
C ALA A 184 33.63 -4.96 15.55
N SER A 185 33.41 -4.91 16.86
CA SER A 185 34.42 -4.49 17.85
C SER A 185 35.62 -5.45 17.93
N ILE A 186 35.44 -6.73 17.58
CA ILE A 186 36.49 -7.77 17.60
C ILE A 186 37.18 -7.86 16.23
N PHE A 187 36.50 -7.49 15.14
CA PHE A 187 37.07 -7.53 13.78
C PHE A 187 38.31 -6.63 13.62
N LEU A 188 38.35 -5.51 14.35
CA LEU A 188 39.50 -4.59 14.37
C LEU A 188 40.75 -5.16 15.06
N SER A 189 40.62 -6.09 16.01
CA SER A 189 41.77 -6.70 16.71
C SER A 189 42.34 -7.93 15.99
N ILE A 190 41.52 -8.61 15.17
CA ILE A 190 41.97 -9.78 14.40
C ILE A 190 42.67 -9.36 13.09
N SER A 191 42.22 -8.28 12.45
CA SER A 191 42.84 -7.78 11.21
C SER A 191 44.27 -7.26 11.41
N THR A 192 44.60 -6.72 12.59
CA THR A 192 45.97 -6.37 12.98
C THR A 192 46.83 -7.60 13.26
N SER A 193 46.27 -8.65 13.87
CA SER A 193 47.00 -9.88 14.20
C SER A 193 47.35 -10.74 12.98
N LEU A 194 46.53 -10.73 11.92
CA LEU A 194 46.81 -11.43 10.66
C LEU A 194 47.81 -10.68 9.76
N LYS A 195 47.87 -9.34 9.83
CA LYS A 195 48.89 -8.55 9.13
C LYS A 195 50.29 -8.70 9.73
N VAL A 196 50.41 -8.86 11.04
CA VAL A 196 51.72 -9.03 11.70
C VAL A 196 52.33 -10.40 11.40
N LYS A 197 51.52 -11.47 11.31
CA LYS A 197 52.03 -12.81 10.97
C LYS A 197 52.46 -12.99 9.52
N SER A 198 51.96 -12.17 8.60
CA SER A 198 52.38 -12.24 7.19
C SER A 198 53.69 -11.52 6.92
N THR A 199 54.04 -10.50 7.72
CA THR A 199 55.31 -9.79 7.60
C THR A 199 56.49 -10.54 8.25
N GLU A 200 56.27 -11.27 9.35
CA GLU A 200 57.35 -12.04 10.00
C GLU A 200 57.77 -13.31 9.21
N ALA A 201 56.93 -13.78 8.28
CA ALA A 201 57.24 -14.93 7.43
C ALA A 201 58.08 -14.55 6.19
N GLU A 202 58.11 -13.28 5.78
CA GLU A 202 58.91 -12.81 4.63
C GLU A 202 60.35 -12.41 5.00
N GLU A 203 60.63 -12.03 6.27
CA GLU A 203 61.98 -11.67 6.72
C GLU A 203 62.86 -12.88 7.13
N ALA A 204 62.29 -14.10 7.21
CA ALA A 204 63.03 -15.32 7.53
C ALA A 204 63.60 -16.05 6.29
N LEU A 205 63.50 -15.45 5.10
CA LEU A 205 63.86 -16.07 3.81
C LEU A 205 64.84 -15.23 2.96
N ILE A 206 65.57 -14.29 3.57
CA ILE A 206 66.69 -13.55 2.94
C ILE A 206 67.99 -13.81 3.70
#